data_AF-A0AAV4SP52-F1
#
_entry.id   AF-A0AAV4SP52-F1
#
_cell.length_a   1.000
_cell.length_b   1.000
_cell.length_c   1.000
_cell.angle_alpha   90.00
_cell.angle_beta   90.00
_cell.angle_gamma   90.00
#
_symmetry.space_group_name_H-M   'P 1'
#
loop_
_entity.id
_entity.type
_entity.pdbx_description
1 polymer ?
#
loop_
_entity_poly.entity_id
_entity_poly.type
_entity_poly.pdbx_seq_one_letter_code
_entity_poly.pdbx_strand_id
1 'polypeptide(L)'
;MLYYGAQKETAKEIRNVLGYEISNIKDDKLKSAFQKILNGLENKPNFYTLASANSVLSDKEFSVKKEYKSVSEKFQCPLSRG
;
A
#
# COMPACT_ATOMS: atom_id res chain seq x y z
N MET A 1 0.11 2.07 0.70
CA MET A 1 -0.78 1.23 1.54
C MET A 1 -1.37 2.00 2.72
N LEU A 2 -0.55 2.49 3.67
CA LEU A 2 -1.03 3.20 4.88
C LEU A 2 -1.94 4.40 4.59
N TYR A 3 -1.62 5.17 3.54
CA TYR A 3 -2.44 6.28 3.04
C TYR A 3 -3.93 5.93 2.88
N TYR A 4 -4.26 4.72 2.42
CA TYR A 4 -5.65 4.30 2.20
C TYR A 4 -6.43 4.02 3.48
N GLY A 5 -5.76 3.96 4.63
CA GLY A 5 -6.38 3.90 5.96
C GLY A 5 -6.49 5.27 6.64
N ALA A 6 -5.80 6.28 6.11
CA ALA A 6 -5.79 7.63 6.66
C ALA A 6 -6.93 8.48 6.08
N GLN A 7 -7.34 9.52 6.81
CA GLN A 7 -8.35 10.48 6.36
C GLN A 7 -7.93 11.91 6.72
N LYS A 8 -8.51 12.89 6.03
CA LYS A 8 -8.36 14.33 6.30
C LYS A 8 -6.88 14.74 6.37
N GLU A 9 -6.47 15.47 7.42
CA GLU A 9 -5.13 16.02 7.57
C GLU A 9 -4.04 14.94 7.56
N THR A 10 -4.28 13.78 8.18
CA THR A 10 -3.30 12.68 8.15
C THR A 10 -3.06 12.18 6.73
N ALA A 11 -4.11 12.05 5.92
CA ALA A 11 -3.96 11.65 4.52
C ALA A 11 -3.22 12.72 3.71
N LYS A 12 -3.51 14.00 3.96
CA LYS A 12 -2.87 15.15 3.30
C LYS A 12 -1.38 15.24 3.65
N GLU A 13 -1.03 15.07 4.92
CA GLU A 13 0.36 15.12 5.39
C GLU A 13 1.21 13.99 4.77
N ILE A 14 0.68 12.76 4.73
CA ILE A 14 1.35 11.63 4.07
C ILE A 14 1.65 11.96 2.60
N ARG A 15 0.71 12.58 1.87
CA ARG A 15 0.91 12.94 0.46
C ARG A 15 1.92 14.06 0.27
N ASN A 16 1.92 15.06 1.16
CA ASN A 16 2.88 16.16 1.15
C ASN A 16 4.30 15.64 1.35
N VAL A 17 4.53 14.86 2.41
CA VAL A 17 5.87 14.36 2.77
C VAL A 17 6.43 13.42 1.69
N LEU A 18 5.57 12.61 1.06
CA LEU A 18 5.96 11.73 -0.04
C LEU A 18 6.10 12.47 -1.39
N GLY A 19 5.89 13.79 -1.44
CA GLY A 19 6.08 14.61 -2.63
C GLY A 19 5.00 14.43 -3.71
N TYR A 20 3.91 13.73 -3.42
CA TYR A 20 2.84 13.47 -4.38
C TYR A 20 2.02 14.73 -4.70
N GLU A 21 1.88 15.64 -3.73
CA GLU A 21 1.21 16.93 -3.92
C GLU A 21 2.04 17.86 -4.83
N ILE A 22 3.33 18.00 -4.55
CA ILE A 22 4.24 18.82 -5.37
C ILE A 22 4.30 18.30 -6.81
N SER A 23 4.21 16.98 -6.98
CA SER A 23 4.22 16.32 -8.29
C SER A 23 2.83 16.24 -8.95
N ASN A 24 1.78 16.75 -8.31
CA ASN A 24 0.38 16.68 -8.74
C ASN A 24 -0.08 15.26 -9.17
N ILE A 25 0.36 14.24 -8.43
CA ILE A 25 0.06 12.84 -8.73
C ILE A 25 -1.30 12.47 -8.12
N LYS A 26 -2.22 12.03 -8.99
CA LYS A 26 -3.55 11.57 -8.59
C LYS A 26 -3.52 10.15 -7.99
N ASP A 27 -4.44 9.87 -7.08
CA ASP A 27 -4.51 8.62 -6.30
C ASP A 27 -4.70 7.36 -7.14
N ASP A 28 -5.45 7.45 -8.22
CA ASP A 28 -5.69 6.39 -9.19
C ASP A 28 -4.41 6.01 -9.95
N LYS A 29 -3.62 7.01 -10.34
CA LYS A 29 -2.30 6.83 -10.94
C LYS A 29 -1.31 6.24 -9.94
N LEU A 30 -1.33 6.72 -8.70
CA LEU A 30 -0.45 6.21 -7.65
C LEU A 30 -0.74 4.73 -7.37
N LYS A 31 -2.02 4.37 -7.22
CA LYS A 31 -2.45 2.98 -7.00
C LYS A 31 -1.96 2.05 -8.09
N SER A 32 -2.24 2.41 -9.35
CA SER A 32 -1.88 1.59 -10.51
C SER A 32 -0.36 1.48 -10.69
N ALA A 33 0.39 2.54 -10.40
CA ALA A 33 1.86 2.52 -10.44
C ALA A 33 2.44 1.53 -9.43
N PHE A 34 2.00 1.58 -8.17
CA PHE A 34 2.45 0.62 -7.15
C PHE A 34 2.09 -0.82 -7.50
N GLN A 35 0.89 -1.07 -8.03
CA GLN A 35 0.50 -2.41 -8.48
C GLN A 35 1.41 -2.94 -9.58
N LYS A 36 1.75 -2.10 -10.58
CA LYS A 36 2.68 -2.48 -11.65
C LYS A 36 4.07 -2.82 -11.10
N ILE A 37 4.57 -2.01 -10.17
CA ILE A 37 5.87 -2.24 -9.54
C ILE A 37 5.84 -3.58 -8.78
N LEU A 38 4.88 -3.76 -7.88
CA LEU A 38 4.75 -4.96 -7.05
C LEU A 38 4.59 -6.23 -7.90
N ASN A 39 3.77 -6.20 -8.95
CA ASN A 39 3.64 -7.33 -9.88
C ASN A 39 4.95 -7.58 -10.65
N GLY A 40 5.70 -6.54 -10.99
CA GLY A 40 7.02 -6.66 -11.60
C GLY A 40 8.05 -7.32 -10.69
N LEU A 41 7.96 -7.10 -9.37
CA LEU A 41 8.85 -7.71 -8.38
C LEU A 41 8.58 -9.21 -8.19
N GLU A 42 7.33 -9.67 -8.35
CA GLU A 42 7.01 -11.10 -8.34
C GLU A 42 7.58 -11.85 -9.55
N ASN A 43 7.73 -11.17 -10.68
CA ASN A 43 8.36 -11.71 -11.88
C ASN A 43 9.88 -11.71 -11.72
N LYS A 44 10.40 -12.70 -10.96
CA LYS A 44 11.83 -12.86 -10.69
C LYS A 44 12.61 -13.03 -11.99
N PRO A 45 13.49 -12.10 -12.37
CA PRO A 45 14.45 -12.36 -13.42
C PRO A 45 15.50 -13.38 -12.93
N ASN A 46 15.94 -14.27 -13.81
CA ASN A 46 16.88 -15.35 -13.47
C ASN A 46 18.25 -14.88 -12.91
N PHE A 47 18.54 -13.58 -12.98
CA PHE A 47 19.83 -12.99 -12.65
C PHE A 47 19.91 -12.36 -11.25
N TYR A 48 18.77 -12.09 -10.60
CA TYR A 48 18.76 -11.56 -9.24
C TYR A 48 17.45 -11.88 -8.50
N THR A 49 17.55 -12.08 -7.19
CA THR A 49 16.37 -12.24 -6.33
C THR A 49 16.01 -10.90 -5.73
N LEU A 50 14.77 -10.45 -5.96
CA LEU A 50 14.19 -9.29 -5.32
C LEU A 50 12.88 -9.71 -4.65
N ALA A 51 12.69 -9.31 -3.39
CA ALA A 51 11.53 -9.68 -2.58
C ALA A 51 10.98 -8.46 -1.86
N SER A 52 9.66 -8.40 -1.72
CA SER A 52 8.97 -7.45 -0.85
C SER A 52 8.22 -8.21 0.24
N ALA A 53 8.14 -7.64 1.45
CA ALA A 53 7.60 -8.32 2.63
C ALA A 53 6.68 -7.38 3.43
N ASN A 54 5.69 -6.79 2.76
CA ASN A 54 4.69 -5.98 3.45
C ASN A 54 3.74 -6.91 4.22
N SER A 55 3.48 -6.62 5.49
CA SER A 55 2.42 -7.25 6.29
C SER A 55 1.72 -6.20 7.14
N VAL A 56 0.40 -6.33 7.31
CA VAL A 56 -0.35 -5.55 8.30
C VAL A 56 -0.75 -6.48 9.43
N LEU A 57 -0.28 -6.19 10.64
CA LEU A 57 -0.74 -6.85 11.84
C LEU A 57 -1.83 -6.00 12.49
N SER A 58 -3.01 -6.57 12.70
CA SER A 58 -4.07 -5.94 13.49
C SER A 58 -4.33 -6.72 14.77
N ASP A 59 -4.70 -6.01 15.82
CA ASP A 59 -5.21 -6.61 17.05
C ASP A 59 -6.47 -7.46 16.77
N LYS A 60 -6.62 -8.60 17.46
CA LYS A 60 -7.77 -9.52 17.33
C LYS A 60 -9.09 -8.88 17.69
N GLU A 61 -9.10 -7.98 18.67
CA GLU A 61 -10.29 -7.29 19.15
C GLU A 61 -10.65 -6.09 18.27
N PHE A 62 -9.73 -5.66 17.40
CA PHE A 62 -9.95 -4.53 16.51
C PHE A 62 -10.49 -4.96 15.14
N SER A 63 -11.73 -4.55 14.86
CA SER A 63 -12.36 -4.82 13.57
C SER A 63 -11.84 -3.89 12.47
N VAL A 64 -10.99 -4.43 11.59
CA VAL A 64 -10.51 -3.72 10.40
C VAL A 64 -11.63 -3.60 9.36
N LYS A 65 -11.87 -2.37 8.90
CA LYS A 65 -12.82 -2.04 7.83
C LYS A 65 -12.57 -2.87 6.57
N LYS A 66 -13.65 -3.41 5.98
CA LYS A 66 -13.57 -4.29 4.80
C LYS A 66 -12.92 -3.58 3.61
N GLU A 67 -13.20 -2.29 3.45
CA GLU A 67 -12.66 -1.45 2.38
C GLU A 67 -11.14 -1.38 2.45
N TYR A 68 -10.57 -1.30 3.67
CA TYR A 68 -9.12 -1.27 3.85
C TYR A 68 -8.49 -2.64 3.60
N LYS A 69 -9.11 -3.74 4.03
CA LYS A 69 -8.67 -5.11 3.72
C LYS A 69 -8.54 -5.35 2.22
N SER A 70 -9.57 -4.97 1.46
CA SER A 70 -9.54 -5.12 -0.01
C SER A 70 -8.46 -4.26 -0.67
N VAL A 71 -8.03 -3.18 -0.02
CA VAL A 71 -6.90 -2.39 -0.50
C VAL A 71 -5.58 -3.05 -0.12
N SER A 72 -5.37 -3.52 1.11
CA SER A 72 -4.10 -4.14 1.53
C SER A 72 -3.73 -5.36 0.67
N GLU A 73 -4.71 -6.20 0.33
CA GLU A 73 -4.53 -7.34 -0.57
C GLU A 73 -4.01 -6.91 -1.96
N LYS A 74 -4.50 -5.78 -2.49
CA LYS A 74 -4.06 -5.22 -3.78
C LYS A 74 -2.63 -4.69 -3.76
N PHE A 75 -2.03 -4.53 -2.58
CA PHE A 75 -0.64 -4.15 -2.38
C PHE A 75 0.25 -5.35 -1.96
N GLN A 76 -0.19 -6.58 -2.24
CA GLN A 76 0.50 -7.83 -1.85
C GLN A 76 0.81 -7.87 -0.34
N CYS A 77 -0.07 -7.27 0.45
CA CYS A 77 0.13 -7.13 1.88
C CYS A 77 -0.97 -7.89 2.63
N PRO A 78 -0.72 -9.13 3.06
CA PRO A 78 -1.68 -9.88 3.84
C PRO A 78 -1.96 -9.18 5.17
N LEU A 79 -3.25 -9.15 5.57
CA LEU A 79 -3.64 -8.73 6.91
C LEU A 79 -3.65 -9.96 7.83
N SER A 80 -2.76 -9.96 8.81
CA SER A 80 -2.70 -10.98 9.86
C SER A 80 -3.34 -10.45 11.15
N ARG A 81 -4.04 -11.32 11.87
CA ARG A 81 -4.59 -11.01 13.21
C ARG A 81 -3.65 -11.55 14.28
N GLY A 82 -3.09 -10.65 15.07
CA GLY A 82 -2.14 -10.95 16.16
C GLY A 82 -2.82 -11.52 17.39
#